data_AF-A0A2V8U1Y9-F1
#
_entry.id   AF-A0A2V8U1Y9-F1
#
_cell.length_a   1.000
_cell.length_b   1.000
_cell.length_c   1.000
_cell.angle_alpha   90.00
_cell.angle_beta   90.00
_cell.angle_gamma   90.00
#
_symmetry.space_group_name_H-M   'P 1'
#
loop_
_entity.id
_entity.type
_entity.pdbx_description
1 polymer ?
#
loop_
_entity_poly.entity_id
_entity_poly.type
_entity_poly.pdbx_seq_one_letter_code
_entity_poly.pdbx_strand_id
1 'polypeptide(L)'
;MNPILQVLLFVALVTLASKGAGLLSSRFGQPAVFGEILAGLVLGPSLLNILNWGIFAPRSGIEGLHADLSGVVQTLAEIGVILLMFVAGMETDLGEMRRVGRVAFWAAFGGVILPLGSGAAAAHLFGYGWGEGFFMGAVLTATSVSISAQTLMELKALRSKEGSTILGAAVIDDVMGIIVLSLVVAFAGHAGPQRAAGAAVLWVCVRMTLFFSLAWFVGRRYFEPAAAVATRLGVSEPLMAFVVAAVFLYAWAAEYLGGVAAITGSYLAGVLFGQTSFKERIDRGVHPLTYSFFVPVFFINIGLRADVRQIAGDLPLVLFVLAVAVLGKVIGCGACAWLSGFRYREALRRGLRPGAWHHRCRHLLGDGARGPDHHDDHAGLAALRHSPGAGGRDAGAFRVGGPPGAPG
;
A
#
# COMPACT_ATOMS: atom_id res chain seq x y z
N MET A 1 -28.19 -10.64 17.58
CA MET A 1 -28.20 -9.46 16.69
C MET A 1 -28.07 -9.99 15.27
N ASN A 2 -28.72 -9.40 14.26
CA ASN A 2 -28.54 -9.84 12.88
C ASN A 2 -27.03 -9.72 12.51
N PRO A 3 -26.39 -10.74 11.90
CA PRO A 3 -24.96 -10.69 11.54
C PRO A 3 -24.56 -9.42 10.80
N ILE A 4 -25.43 -8.89 9.93
CA ILE A 4 -25.16 -7.64 9.22
C ILE A 4 -25.03 -6.44 10.17
N LEU A 5 -25.84 -6.39 11.24
CA LEU A 5 -25.78 -5.30 12.22
C LEU A 5 -24.48 -5.35 13.03
N GLN A 6 -23.96 -6.56 13.30
CA GLN A 6 -22.65 -6.73 13.93
C GLN A 6 -21.55 -6.21 13.01
N VAL A 7 -21.57 -6.58 11.73
CA VAL A 7 -20.60 -6.10 10.74
C VAL A 7 -20.66 -4.58 10.60
N LEU A 8 -21.85 -3.99 10.47
CA LEU A 8 -22.01 -2.54 10.34
C LEU A 8 -21.49 -1.79 11.57
N LEU A 9 -21.85 -2.25 12.78
CA LEU A 9 -21.37 -1.64 14.02
C LEU A 9 -19.85 -1.77 14.16
N PHE A 10 -19.31 -2.95 13.83
CA PHE A 10 -17.88 -3.21 13.89
C PHE A 10 -17.12 -2.31 12.92
N VAL A 11 -17.56 -2.23 11.66
CA VAL A 11 -16.90 -1.38 10.65
C VAL A 11 -17.00 0.09 11.02
N ALA A 12 -18.13 0.55 11.55
CA ALA A 12 -18.26 1.92 12.04
C ALA A 12 -17.27 2.22 13.17
N LEU A 13 -17.18 1.33 14.18
CA LEU A 13 -16.24 1.45 15.29
C LEU A 13 -14.79 1.48 14.81
N VAL A 14 -14.42 0.52 13.96
CA VAL A 14 -13.08 0.38 13.39
C VAL A 14 -12.70 1.60 12.56
N THR A 15 -13.59 2.08 11.69
CA THR A 15 -13.32 3.27 10.87
C THR A 15 -13.10 4.51 11.73
N LEU A 16 -13.94 4.73 12.74
CA LEU A 16 -13.78 5.85 13.68
C LEU A 16 -12.49 5.73 14.49
N ALA A 17 -12.19 4.54 15.01
CA ALA A 17 -10.95 4.28 15.75
C ALA A 17 -9.72 4.51 14.88
N SER A 18 -9.75 4.07 13.61
CA SER A 18 -8.67 4.27 12.64
C SER A 18 -8.39 5.74 12.42
N LYS A 19 -9.42 6.54 12.14
CA LYS A 19 -9.25 7.99 11.89
C LYS A 19 -8.82 8.74 13.15
N GLY A 20 -9.36 8.38 14.31
CA GLY A 20 -8.95 8.97 15.59
C GLY A 20 -7.49 8.67 15.93
N ALA A 21 -7.07 7.41 15.81
CA ALA A 21 -5.70 7.00 16.10
C ALA A 21 -4.70 7.48 15.04
N GLY A 22 -5.09 7.49 13.76
CA GLY A 22 -4.29 8.07 12.68
C GLY A 22 -4.04 9.57 12.87
N LEU A 23 -5.06 10.32 13.30
CA LEU A 23 -4.92 11.73 13.67
C LEU A 23 -3.96 11.91 14.85
N LEU A 24 -4.09 11.08 15.89
CA LEU A 24 -3.21 11.13 17.06
C LEU A 24 -1.75 10.83 16.69
N SER A 25 -1.52 9.77 15.91
CA SER A 25 -0.20 9.39 15.40
C SER A 25 0.42 10.52 14.58
N SER A 26 -0.36 11.11 13.67
CA SER A 26 0.07 12.22 12.82
C SER A 26 0.46 13.46 13.65
N ARG A 27 -0.24 13.74 14.76
CA ARG A 27 0.12 14.83 15.68
C ARG A 27 1.48 14.63 16.35
N PHE A 28 1.89 13.38 16.57
CA PHE A 28 3.23 13.04 17.08
C PHE A 28 4.29 12.91 15.98
N GLY A 29 3.97 13.27 14.73
CA GLY A 29 4.89 13.18 13.60
C GLY A 29 5.13 11.74 13.11
N GLN A 30 4.30 10.79 13.53
CA GLN A 30 4.34 9.40 13.06
C GLN A 30 3.34 9.21 11.91
N PRO A 31 3.61 8.25 10.99
CA PRO A 31 2.65 7.84 9.96
C PRO A 31 1.28 7.48 10.56
N ALA A 32 0.18 7.81 9.89
CA ALA A 32 -1.17 7.50 10.32
C ALA A 32 -1.36 5.99 10.48
N VAL A 33 -0.85 5.20 9.54
CA VAL A 33 -0.87 3.72 9.57
C VAL A 33 -0.35 3.12 10.89
N PHE A 34 0.65 3.73 11.51
CA PHE A 34 1.17 3.29 12.82
C PHE A 34 0.09 3.38 13.90
N GLY A 35 -0.66 4.50 13.93
CA GLY A 35 -1.79 4.68 14.83
C GLY A 35 -2.92 3.70 14.57
N GLU A 36 -3.22 3.39 13.31
CA GLU A 36 -4.28 2.45 12.92
C GLU A 36 -3.97 1.01 13.39
N ILE A 37 -2.73 0.56 13.22
CA ILE A 37 -2.29 -0.77 13.71
C ILE A 37 -2.33 -0.81 15.25
N LEU A 38 -1.87 0.25 15.93
CA LEU A 38 -1.95 0.34 17.40
C LEU A 38 -3.40 0.35 17.90
N ALA A 39 -4.31 1.03 17.20
CA ALA A 39 -5.73 0.99 17.53
C ALA A 39 -6.27 -0.44 17.43
N GLY A 40 -5.89 -1.17 16.38
CA GLY A 40 -6.22 -2.59 16.26
C GLY A 40 -5.68 -3.44 17.41
N LEU A 41 -4.44 -3.20 17.84
CA LEU A 41 -3.83 -3.91 18.98
C LEU A 41 -4.61 -3.66 20.28
N VAL A 42 -5.03 -2.41 20.51
CA VAL A 42 -5.85 -2.01 21.68
C VAL A 42 -7.24 -2.63 21.62
N LEU A 43 -7.89 -2.63 20.45
CA LEU A 43 -9.20 -3.25 20.27
C LEU A 43 -9.12 -4.80 20.34
N GLY A 44 -7.96 -5.37 19.99
CA GLY A 44 -7.71 -6.81 19.90
C GLY A 44 -7.61 -7.53 21.25
N PRO A 45 -7.30 -8.83 21.23
CA PRO A 45 -7.24 -9.68 22.44
C PRO A 45 -6.19 -9.20 23.45
N SER A 46 -5.19 -8.44 22.99
CA SER A 46 -4.15 -7.85 23.83
C SER A 46 -4.72 -7.00 24.97
N LEU A 47 -5.74 -6.15 24.70
CA LEU A 47 -6.32 -5.26 25.70
C LEU A 47 -7.84 -5.42 25.86
N LEU A 48 -8.64 -4.89 24.92
CA LEU A 48 -10.10 -4.81 25.05
C LEU A 48 -10.83 -6.08 24.64
N ASN A 49 -10.26 -6.84 23.71
CA ASN A 49 -10.81 -8.07 23.17
C ASN A 49 -12.25 -7.91 22.66
N ILE A 50 -12.50 -6.89 21.83
CA ILE A 50 -13.86 -6.49 21.43
C ILE A 50 -14.64 -7.61 20.73
N LEU A 51 -13.95 -8.52 20.04
CA LEU A 51 -14.57 -9.64 19.34
C LEU A 51 -15.26 -10.63 20.29
N ASN A 52 -14.83 -10.68 21.56
CA ASN A 52 -15.43 -11.51 22.59
C ASN A 52 -16.48 -10.79 23.45
N TRP A 53 -16.78 -9.51 23.16
CA TRP A 53 -17.87 -8.82 23.86
C TRP A 53 -19.21 -9.42 23.47
N GLY A 54 -20.18 -9.53 24.38
CA GLY A 54 -21.47 -10.21 24.13
C GLY A 54 -22.29 -9.70 22.93
N ILE A 55 -21.95 -8.51 22.41
CA ILE A 55 -22.53 -7.93 21.19
C ILE A 55 -21.93 -8.57 19.91
N PHE A 56 -20.64 -8.92 19.93
CA PHE A 56 -19.87 -9.47 18.82
C PHE A 56 -19.52 -10.96 19.00
N ALA A 57 -19.65 -11.49 20.21
CA ALA A 57 -19.25 -12.85 20.56
C ALA A 57 -20.02 -13.88 19.72
N PRO A 58 -19.33 -14.94 19.23
CA PRO A 58 -19.97 -16.06 18.58
C PRO A 58 -20.99 -16.68 19.53
N ARG A 59 -22.28 -16.67 19.17
CA ARG A 59 -23.30 -17.41 19.93
C ARG A 59 -23.13 -18.90 19.61
N SER A 60 -22.47 -19.60 20.51
CA SER A 60 -22.15 -21.04 20.48
C SER A 60 -23.39 -21.94 20.60
N GLY A 61 -24.29 -21.91 19.61
CA GLY A 61 -25.54 -22.68 19.67
C GLY A 61 -26.06 -23.28 18.38
N ILE A 62 -25.57 -22.89 17.19
CA ILE A 62 -26.03 -23.49 15.93
C ILE A 62 -24.83 -23.62 14.99
N GLU A 63 -24.29 -24.83 14.91
CA GLU A 63 -23.30 -25.23 13.91
C GLU A 63 -23.91 -25.13 12.50
N GLY A 64 -23.24 -24.41 11.59
CA GLY A 64 -23.44 -24.59 10.15
C GLY A 64 -23.95 -23.40 9.33
N LEU A 65 -24.39 -22.27 9.91
CA LEU A 65 -24.96 -21.19 9.09
C LEU A 65 -24.74 -19.75 9.58
N HIS A 66 -23.71 -19.48 10.39
CA HIS A 66 -23.38 -18.10 10.79
C HIS A 66 -22.02 -17.70 10.24
N ALA A 67 -21.99 -16.69 9.37
CA ALA A 67 -20.75 -16.03 8.98
C ALA A 67 -20.09 -15.48 10.25
N ASP A 68 -18.95 -16.04 10.61
CA ASP A 68 -18.14 -15.52 11.70
C ASP A 68 -17.72 -14.08 11.35
N LEU A 69 -18.03 -13.13 12.24
CA LEU A 69 -17.63 -11.72 12.08
C LEU A 69 -16.14 -11.63 11.77
N SER A 70 -15.32 -12.48 12.40
CA SER A 70 -13.87 -12.52 12.18
C SER A 70 -13.51 -12.82 10.72
N GLY A 71 -14.22 -13.77 10.09
CA GLY A 71 -14.02 -14.17 8.69
C GLY A 71 -14.47 -13.09 7.70
N VAL A 72 -15.60 -12.43 7.98
CA VAL A 72 -16.06 -11.30 7.17
C VAL A 72 -15.08 -10.13 7.25
N VAL A 73 -14.62 -9.78 8.44
CA VAL A 73 -13.64 -8.70 8.66
C VAL A 73 -12.30 -9.03 7.98
N GLN A 74 -11.85 -10.29 8.06
CA GLN A 74 -10.66 -10.74 7.34
C GLN A 74 -10.84 -10.55 5.83
N THR A 75 -11.98 -10.95 5.27
CA THR A 75 -12.23 -10.85 3.82
C THR A 75 -12.26 -9.38 3.38
N LEU A 76 -12.86 -8.49 4.17
CA LEU A 76 -12.84 -7.05 3.91
C LEU A 76 -11.43 -6.46 4.02
N ALA A 77 -10.63 -6.92 4.98
CA ALA A 77 -9.22 -6.52 5.13
C ALA A 77 -8.37 -6.99 3.94
N GLU A 78 -8.61 -8.20 3.43
CA GLU A 78 -7.92 -8.74 2.24
C GLU A 78 -8.25 -7.93 0.97
N ILE A 79 -9.52 -7.54 0.78
CA ILE A 79 -9.90 -6.61 -0.28
C ILE A 79 -9.20 -5.25 -0.08
N GLY A 80 -9.09 -4.78 1.15
CA GLY A 80 -8.42 -3.52 1.47
C GLY A 80 -6.95 -3.49 1.13
N VAL A 81 -6.21 -4.56 1.41
CA VAL A 81 -4.80 -4.63 1.03
C VAL A 81 -4.60 -4.75 -0.49
N ILE A 82 -5.51 -5.44 -1.19
CA ILE A 82 -5.52 -5.51 -2.66
C ILE A 82 -5.71 -4.12 -3.26
N LEU A 83 -6.71 -3.36 -2.79
CA LEU A 83 -6.96 -1.99 -3.28
C LEU A 83 -5.84 -1.03 -2.88
N LEU A 84 -5.29 -1.15 -1.67
CA LEU A 84 -4.13 -0.38 -1.21
C LEU A 84 -2.93 -0.58 -2.13
N MET A 85 -2.65 -1.83 -2.48
CA MET A 85 -1.48 -2.16 -3.28
C MET A 85 -1.68 -1.84 -4.75
N PHE A 86 -2.92 -1.83 -5.24
CA PHE A 86 -3.27 -1.19 -6.49
C PHE A 86 -2.93 0.32 -6.49
N VAL A 87 -3.34 1.07 -5.46
CA VAL A 87 -3.00 2.50 -5.32
C VAL A 87 -1.49 2.71 -5.29
N ALA A 88 -0.76 1.93 -4.48
CA ALA A 88 0.70 1.98 -4.42
C ALA A 88 1.34 1.72 -5.80
N GLY A 89 0.79 0.77 -6.57
CA GLY A 89 1.23 0.49 -7.93
C GLY A 89 1.01 1.67 -8.88
N MET A 90 -0.14 2.35 -8.81
CA MET A 90 -0.41 3.53 -9.63
C MET A 90 0.50 4.72 -9.30
N GLU A 91 0.89 4.86 -8.04
CA GLU A 91 1.80 5.91 -7.61
C GLU A 91 3.27 5.64 -7.96
N THR A 92 3.63 4.39 -8.23
CA THR A 92 5.01 3.96 -8.50
C THR A 92 5.56 4.55 -9.79
N ASP A 93 6.82 5.01 -9.73
CA ASP A 93 7.59 5.40 -10.92
C ASP A 93 8.36 4.20 -11.48
N LEU A 94 7.85 3.61 -12.56
CA LEU A 94 8.49 2.50 -13.27
C LEU A 94 9.88 2.82 -13.82
N GLY A 95 10.10 4.06 -14.25
CA GLY A 95 11.38 4.49 -14.80
C GLY A 95 12.45 4.41 -13.72
N GLU A 96 12.15 4.95 -12.54
CA GLU A 96 13.06 4.90 -11.41
C GLU A 96 13.20 3.48 -10.84
N MET A 97 12.10 2.72 -10.72
CA MET A 97 12.13 1.32 -10.27
C MET A 97 13.05 0.44 -11.14
N ARG A 98 13.03 0.63 -12.47
CA ARG A 98 13.94 -0.08 -13.38
C ARG A 98 15.40 0.33 -13.19
N ARG A 99 15.68 1.61 -12.94
CA ARG A 99 17.04 2.10 -12.70
C ARG A 99 17.64 1.53 -11.42
N VAL A 100 16.84 1.37 -10.37
CA VAL A 100 17.29 0.82 -9.08
C VAL A 100 17.17 -0.69 -8.98
N GLY A 101 16.67 -1.38 -10.01
CA GLY A 101 16.34 -2.81 -9.96
C GLY A 101 17.50 -3.71 -9.53
N ARG A 102 18.74 -3.42 -9.96
CA ARG A 102 19.92 -4.18 -9.51
C ARG A 102 20.19 -4.02 -8.01
N VAL A 103 20.03 -2.81 -7.49
CA VAL A 103 20.20 -2.54 -6.05
C VAL A 103 19.08 -3.21 -5.28
N ALA A 104 17.84 -3.10 -5.75
CA ALA A 104 16.67 -3.74 -5.15
C ALA A 104 16.83 -5.27 -5.06
N PHE A 105 17.34 -5.92 -6.11
CA PHE A 105 17.60 -7.36 -6.12
C PHE A 105 18.62 -7.78 -5.05
N TRP A 106 19.77 -7.10 -4.98
CA TRP A 106 20.78 -7.43 -3.97
C TRP A 106 20.32 -7.09 -2.55
N ALA A 107 19.56 -6.00 -2.38
CA ALA A 107 18.95 -5.66 -1.09
C ALA A 107 17.98 -6.76 -0.62
N ALA A 108 17.08 -7.22 -1.49
CA ALA A 108 16.18 -8.34 -1.21
C ALA A 108 16.98 -9.62 -0.91
N PHE A 109 17.98 -9.95 -1.73
CA PHE A 109 18.82 -11.13 -1.50
C PHE A 109 19.47 -11.13 -0.11
N GLY A 110 20.07 -10.01 0.31
CA GLY A 110 20.60 -9.85 1.66
C GLY A 110 19.53 -9.90 2.74
N GLY A 111 18.36 -9.30 2.48
CA GLY A 111 17.19 -9.29 3.33
C GLY A 111 16.50 -10.64 3.52
N VAL A 112 16.78 -11.62 2.66
CA VAL A 112 16.31 -13.00 2.79
C VAL A 112 17.35 -13.88 3.44
N ILE A 113 18.56 -13.94 2.88
CA ILE A 113 19.57 -14.91 3.31
C ILE A 113 20.02 -14.66 4.75
N LEU A 114 20.19 -13.39 5.13
CA LEU A 114 20.71 -13.04 6.46
C LEU A 114 19.68 -13.30 7.57
N PRO A 115 18.40 -12.88 7.47
CA PRO A 115 17.37 -13.26 8.44
C PRO A 115 17.06 -14.76 8.47
N LEU A 116 17.13 -15.46 7.33
CA LEU A 116 16.95 -16.91 7.30
C LEU A 116 18.01 -17.63 8.14
N GLY A 117 19.29 -17.33 7.88
CA GLY A 117 20.40 -17.98 8.58
C GLY A 117 20.47 -17.57 10.06
N SER A 118 20.28 -16.28 10.36
CA SER A 118 20.32 -15.79 11.74
C SER A 118 19.10 -16.24 12.56
N GLY A 119 17.91 -16.33 11.96
CA GLY A 119 16.72 -16.90 12.61
C GLY A 119 16.86 -18.40 12.90
N ALA A 120 17.44 -19.17 11.97
CA ALA A 120 17.71 -20.58 12.21
C ALA A 120 18.74 -20.81 13.32
N ALA A 121 19.83 -20.03 13.32
CA ALA A 121 20.81 -20.06 14.40
C ALA A 121 20.22 -19.63 15.75
N ALA A 122 19.35 -18.61 15.75
CA ALA A 122 18.66 -18.15 16.95
C ALA A 122 17.76 -19.24 17.54
N ALA A 123 16.93 -19.89 16.74
CA ALA A 123 16.09 -20.99 17.22
C ALA A 123 16.94 -22.14 17.78
N HIS A 124 18.01 -22.53 17.08
CA HIS A 124 18.87 -23.61 17.54
C HIS A 124 19.57 -23.31 18.87
N LEU A 125 19.98 -22.06 19.09
CA LEU A 125 20.58 -21.61 20.35
C LEU A 125 19.63 -21.78 21.54
N PHE A 126 18.31 -21.68 21.32
CA PHE A 126 17.27 -21.88 22.32
C PHE A 126 16.79 -23.33 22.43
N GLY A 127 17.47 -24.28 21.77
CA GLY A 127 17.22 -25.71 21.88
C GLY A 127 16.23 -26.29 20.87
N TYR A 128 15.77 -25.50 19.89
CA TYR A 128 14.91 -26.00 18.81
C TYR A 128 15.69 -26.79 17.75
N GLY A 129 15.00 -27.69 17.05
CA GLY A 129 15.58 -28.47 15.97
C GLY A 129 15.91 -27.62 14.74
N TRP A 130 16.84 -28.06 13.89
CA TRP A 130 17.20 -27.34 12.66
C TRP A 130 16.01 -27.12 11.72
N GLY A 131 15.06 -28.06 11.65
CA GLY A 131 13.83 -27.91 10.85
C GLY A 131 12.96 -26.75 11.34
N GLU A 132 12.73 -26.67 12.65
CA GLU A 132 11.99 -25.57 13.29
C GLU A 132 12.73 -24.24 13.15
N GLY A 133 14.06 -24.27 13.25
CA GLY A 133 14.90 -23.10 13.05
C GLY A 133 14.85 -22.54 11.63
N PHE A 134 14.94 -23.38 10.61
CA PHE A 134 14.77 -22.93 9.22
C PHE A 134 13.35 -22.42 8.96
N PHE A 135 12.33 -23.00 9.60
CA PHE A 135 10.98 -22.49 9.55
C PHE A 135 10.87 -21.10 10.18
N MET A 136 11.43 -20.92 11.38
CA MET A 136 11.49 -19.61 12.05
C MET A 136 12.24 -18.59 11.19
N GLY A 137 13.40 -18.95 10.65
CA GLY A 137 14.17 -18.11 9.74
C GLY A 137 13.37 -17.70 8.51
N ALA A 138 12.65 -18.62 7.87
CA ALA A 138 11.80 -18.32 6.71
C ALA A 138 10.67 -17.34 7.06
N VAL A 139 10.07 -17.46 8.25
CA VAL A 139 9.08 -16.49 8.74
C VAL A 139 9.71 -15.10 8.92
N LEU A 140 10.95 -15.01 9.41
CA LEU A 140 11.64 -13.72 9.57
C LEU A 140 12.04 -13.07 8.23
N THR A 141 12.15 -13.84 7.15
CA THR A 141 12.44 -13.26 5.83
C THR A 141 11.26 -12.49 5.26
N ALA A 142 10.02 -12.88 5.54
CA ALA A 142 8.85 -12.28 4.93
C ALA A 142 8.75 -10.77 5.24
N THR A 143 8.69 -9.92 4.21
CA THR A 143 8.54 -8.45 4.35
C THR A 143 7.10 -8.04 4.05
N SER A 144 6.51 -7.17 4.87
CA SER A 144 5.21 -6.58 4.55
C SER A 144 5.37 -5.41 3.57
N VAL A 145 5.06 -5.66 2.30
CA VAL A 145 5.07 -4.64 1.25
C VAL A 145 4.05 -3.53 1.54
N SER A 146 2.86 -3.90 2.00
CA SER A 146 1.72 -2.98 2.16
C SER A 146 1.93 -1.92 3.24
N ILE A 147 2.50 -2.30 4.39
CA ILE A 147 2.82 -1.34 5.47
C ILE A 147 3.91 -0.38 4.99
N SER A 148 4.94 -0.90 4.31
CA SER A 148 6.04 -0.10 3.78
C SER A 148 5.56 0.87 2.70
N ALA A 149 4.72 0.41 1.77
CA ALA A 149 4.11 1.21 0.72
C ALA A 149 3.24 2.33 1.30
N GLN A 150 2.34 2.02 2.23
CA GLN A 150 1.50 3.01 2.89
C GLN A 150 2.33 4.07 3.62
N THR A 151 3.34 3.64 4.38
CA THR A 151 4.24 4.55 5.08
C THR A 151 4.96 5.49 4.11
N LEU A 152 5.46 4.98 2.99
CA LEU A 152 6.13 5.78 1.96
C LEU A 152 5.17 6.73 1.22
N MET A 153 3.92 6.35 1.02
CA MET A 153 2.88 7.22 0.44
C MET A 153 2.56 8.39 1.38
N GLU A 154 2.35 8.11 2.67
CA GLU A 154 2.11 9.14 3.69
C GLU A 154 3.29 10.11 3.84
N LEU A 155 4.52 9.59 3.76
CA LEU A 155 5.75 10.39 3.76
C LEU A 155 6.02 11.10 2.42
N LYS A 156 5.19 10.88 1.39
CA LYS A 156 5.39 11.39 0.02
C LYS A 156 6.77 11.02 -0.56
N ALA A 157 7.28 9.87 -0.15
CA ALA A 157 8.60 9.37 -0.49
C ALA A 157 8.54 8.15 -1.45
N LEU A 158 7.35 7.68 -1.83
CA LEU A 158 7.17 6.49 -2.68
C LEU A 158 7.94 6.58 -4.01
N ARG A 159 7.89 7.75 -4.66
CA ARG A 159 8.57 8.01 -5.95
C ARG A 159 10.06 8.35 -5.83
N SER A 160 10.59 8.42 -4.60
CA SER A 160 12.02 8.63 -4.42
C SER A 160 12.82 7.41 -4.88
N LYS A 161 14.14 7.59 -5.06
CA LYS A 161 15.05 6.50 -5.37
C LYS A 161 15.03 5.44 -4.26
N GLU A 162 14.97 5.89 -3.01
CA GLU A 162 14.87 5.05 -1.82
C GLU A 162 13.54 4.29 -1.80
N GLY A 163 12.41 4.98 -2.02
CA GLY A 163 11.08 4.37 -2.06
C GLY A 163 10.93 3.33 -3.17
N SER A 164 11.42 3.65 -4.37
CA SER A 164 11.44 2.72 -5.51
C SER A 164 12.33 1.50 -5.26
N THR A 165 13.43 1.68 -4.52
CA THR A 165 14.31 0.58 -4.13
C THR A 165 13.63 -0.31 -3.10
N ILE A 166 12.95 0.27 -2.11
CA ILE A 166 12.21 -0.47 -1.07
C ILE A 166 11.06 -1.27 -1.69
N LEU A 167 10.21 -0.64 -2.52
CA LEU A 167 9.11 -1.33 -3.19
C LEU A 167 9.62 -2.41 -4.15
N GLY A 168 10.65 -2.11 -4.94
CA GLY A 168 11.25 -3.07 -5.85
C GLY A 168 11.86 -4.27 -5.11
N ALA A 169 12.56 -4.02 -4.00
CA ALA A 169 13.10 -5.07 -3.15
C ALA A 169 11.97 -5.92 -2.56
N ALA A 170 10.91 -5.29 -2.07
CA ALA A 170 9.76 -5.97 -1.47
C ALA A 170 9.03 -6.93 -2.43
N VAL A 171 8.87 -6.55 -3.71
CA VAL A 171 8.30 -7.45 -4.73
C VAL A 171 9.23 -8.64 -5.04
N ILE A 172 10.55 -8.40 -5.07
CA ILE A 172 11.53 -9.48 -5.23
C ILE A 172 11.52 -10.38 -3.99
N ASP A 173 11.36 -9.81 -2.81
CA ASP A 173 11.27 -10.49 -1.52
C ASP A 173 10.08 -11.45 -1.47
N ASP A 174 8.91 -11.07 -2.01
CA ASP A 174 7.74 -11.95 -2.13
C ASP A 174 8.06 -13.21 -2.96
N VAL A 175 8.77 -13.05 -4.07
CA VAL A 175 9.18 -14.16 -4.95
C VAL A 175 10.25 -15.02 -4.28
N MET A 176 11.23 -14.40 -3.62
CA MET A 176 12.27 -15.12 -2.89
C MET A 176 11.70 -15.86 -1.67
N GLY A 177 10.78 -15.24 -0.95
CA GLY A 177 10.17 -15.77 0.27
C GLY A 177 9.41 -17.05 0.02
N ILE A 178 8.62 -17.13 -1.06
CA ILE A 178 7.93 -18.38 -1.42
C ILE A 178 8.90 -19.46 -1.91
N ILE A 179 9.98 -19.12 -2.60
CA ILE A 179 11.04 -20.10 -2.95
C ILE A 179 11.67 -20.65 -1.67
N VAL A 180 12.05 -19.78 -0.74
CA VAL A 180 12.64 -20.16 0.56
C VAL A 180 11.66 -21.01 1.37
N LEU A 181 10.40 -20.59 1.51
CA LEU A 181 9.39 -21.35 2.23
C LEU A 181 9.16 -22.72 1.59
N SER A 182 9.10 -22.80 0.26
CA SER A 182 8.94 -24.07 -0.47
C SER A 182 10.12 -25.01 -0.21
N LEU A 183 11.35 -24.48 -0.19
CA LEU A 183 12.54 -25.26 0.15
C LEU A 183 12.49 -25.74 1.60
N VAL A 184 12.17 -24.85 2.54
CA VAL A 184 12.09 -25.21 3.97
C VAL A 184 11.05 -26.29 4.22
N VAL A 185 9.86 -26.18 3.62
CA VAL A 185 8.82 -27.23 3.72
C VAL A 185 9.29 -28.54 3.09
N ALA A 186 9.96 -28.48 1.93
CA ALA A 186 10.48 -29.67 1.26
C ALA A 186 11.59 -30.38 2.04
N PHE A 187 12.41 -29.65 2.81
CA PHE A 187 13.48 -30.22 3.64
C PHE A 187 13.01 -30.60 5.05
N ALA A 188 12.01 -29.91 5.62
CA ALA A 188 11.44 -30.24 6.92
C ALA A 188 10.54 -31.49 6.87
N GLY A 189 9.85 -31.72 5.75
CA GLY A 189 9.09 -32.96 5.51
C GLY A 189 10.02 -34.14 5.21
N HIS A 190 10.21 -35.04 6.18
CA HIS A 190 11.10 -36.22 6.10
C HIS A 190 10.69 -37.31 5.08
N ALA A 191 9.95 -37.01 4.00
CA ALA A 191 9.27 -38.05 3.20
C ALA A 191 9.11 -37.76 1.69
N GLY A 192 10.16 -37.34 0.99
CA GLY A 192 10.11 -37.25 -0.48
C GLY A 192 11.46 -37.45 -1.18
N PRO A 193 11.50 -38.02 -2.40
CA PRO A 193 12.71 -38.03 -3.22
C PRO A 193 13.15 -36.59 -3.48
N GLN A 194 14.42 -36.26 -3.24
CA GLN A 194 15.00 -34.91 -3.45
C GLN A 194 14.75 -34.34 -4.87
N ARG A 195 14.54 -35.22 -5.86
CA ARG A 195 14.13 -34.86 -7.22
C ARG A 195 12.76 -34.19 -7.31
N ALA A 196 11.84 -34.51 -6.39
CA ALA A 196 10.51 -33.88 -6.32
C ALA A 196 10.59 -32.43 -5.80
N ALA A 197 11.52 -32.12 -4.90
CA ALA A 197 11.71 -30.78 -4.37
C ALA A 197 12.23 -29.80 -5.44
N GLY A 198 13.24 -30.22 -6.22
CA GLY A 198 13.74 -29.42 -7.34
C GLY A 198 12.70 -29.19 -8.43
N ALA A 199 11.90 -30.22 -8.75
CA ALA A 199 10.80 -30.11 -9.70
C ALA A 199 9.69 -29.16 -9.21
N ALA A 200 9.35 -29.19 -7.92
CA ALA A 200 8.35 -28.30 -7.32
C ALA A 200 8.78 -26.83 -7.38
N VAL A 201 10.03 -26.53 -7.00
CA VAL A 201 10.56 -25.15 -7.06
C VAL A 201 10.64 -24.65 -8.51
N LEU A 202 11.09 -25.50 -9.44
CA LEU A 202 11.11 -25.16 -10.87
C LEU A 202 9.69 -24.89 -11.40
N TRP A 203 8.72 -25.71 -11.01
CA TRP A 203 7.32 -25.53 -11.40
C TRP A 203 6.75 -24.20 -10.89
N VAL A 204 7.02 -23.85 -9.64
CA VAL A 204 6.63 -22.55 -9.06
C VAL A 204 7.28 -21.40 -9.85
N CYS A 205 8.59 -21.48 -10.11
CA CYS A 205 9.30 -20.44 -10.87
C CYS A 205 8.76 -20.26 -12.30
N VAL A 206 8.41 -21.35 -12.98
CA VAL A 206 7.81 -21.32 -14.32
C VAL A 206 6.43 -20.68 -14.29
N ARG A 207 5.57 -21.06 -13.34
CA ARG A 207 4.23 -20.47 -13.18
C ARG A 207 4.30 -18.97 -12.89
N MET A 208 5.22 -18.55 -12.02
CA MET A 208 5.45 -17.13 -11.71
C MET A 208 5.91 -16.35 -12.94
N THR A 209 6.94 -16.87 -13.64
CA THR A 209 7.50 -16.20 -14.82
C THR A 209 6.45 -16.08 -15.93
N LEU A 210 5.67 -17.14 -16.16
CA LEU A 210 4.57 -17.14 -17.13
C LEU A 210 3.49 -16.12 -16.74
N PHE A 211 3.09 -16.10 -15.46
CA PHE A 211 2.10 -15.15 -14.95
C PHE A 211 2.57 -13.70 -15.14
N PHE A 212 3.75 -13.33 -14.64
CA PHE A 212 4.25 -11.96 -14.78
C PHE A 212 4.38 -11.53 -16.24
N SER A 213 4.87 -12.42 -17.11
CA SER A 213 5.03 -12.14 -18.54
C SER A 213 3.68 -11.93 -19.23
N LEU A 214 2.71 -12.81 -18.96
CA LEU A 214 1.38 -12.73 -19.56
C LEU A 214 0.60 -11.53 -19.01
N ALA A 215 0.59 -11.32 -17.69
CA ALA A 215 -0.07 -10.20 -17.05
C ALA A 215 0.51 -8.86 -17.54
N TRP A 216 1.83 -8.74 -17.63
CA TRP A 216 2.47 -7.55 -18.19
C TRP A 216 2.09 -7.31 -19.66
N PHE A 217 2.11 -8.35 -20.49
CA PHE A 217 1.74 -8.26 -21.90
C PHE A 217 0.26 -7.85 -22.08
N VAL A 218 -0.64 -8.52 -21.36
CA VAL A 218 -2.09 -8.27 -21.42
C VAL A 218 -2.39 -6.85 -20.95
N GLY A 219 -1.90 -6.42 -19.79
CA GLY A 219 -2.22 -5.09 -19.29
C GLY A 219 -1.68 -3.99 -20.18
N ARG A 220 -0.44 -4.12 -20.67
CA ARG A 220 0.14 -3.13 -21.60
C ARG A 220 -0.62 -3.06 -22.93
N ARG A 221 -1.14 -4.18 -23.43
CA ARG A 221 -1.84 -4.24 -24.72
C ARG A 221 -3.31 -3.85 -24.65
N TYR A 222 -3.99 -4.16 -23.54
CA TYR A 222 -5.45 -4.09 -23.43
C TYR A 222 -5.97 -3.03 -22.45
N PHE A 223 -5.22 -2.58 -21.44
CA PHE A 223 -5.77 -1.63 -20.45
C PHE A 223 -6.14 -0.28 -21.07
N GLU A 224 -5.27 0.31 -21.88
CA GLU A 224 -5.54 1.59 -22.57
C GLU A 224 -6.80 1.52 -23.48
N PRO A 225 -6.88 0.58 -24.45
CA PRO A 225 -8.06 0.51 -25.32
C PRO A 225 -9.33 0.09 -24.55
N ALA A 226 -9.24 -0.82 -23.58
CA ALA A 226 -10.40 -1.23 -22.80
C ALA A 226 -10.94 -0.10 -21.92
N ALA A 227 -10.06 0.69 -21.29
CA ALA A 227 -10.46 1.88 -20.54
C ALA A 227 -11.09 2.95 -21.45
N ALA A 228 -10.57 3.13 -22.66
CA ALA A 228 -11.15 4.04 -23.65
C ALA A 228 -12.53 3.60 -24.14
N VAL A 229 -12.78 2.28 -24.22
CA VAL A 229 -14.12 1.74 -24.50
C VAL A 229 -15.04 1.92 -23.29
N ALA A 230 -14.56 1.61 -22.09
CA ALA A 230 -15.34 1.72 -20.86
C ALA A 230 -15.87 3.15 -20.65
N THR A 231 -15.07 4.18 -20.92
CA THR A 231 -15.51 5.58 -20.78
C THR A 231 -16.61 6.00 -21.76
N ARG A 232 -16.87 5.22 -22.81
CA ARG A 232 -17.94 5.47 -23.80
C ARG A 232 -19.24 4.73 -23.47
N LEU A 233 -19.23 3.86 -22.46
CA LEU A 233 -20.42 3.13 -22.05
C LEU A 233 -21.38 4.08 -21.31
N GLY A 234 -22.66 4.08 -21.69
CA GLY A 234 -23.70 4.90 -21.08
C GLY A 234 -24.22 4.36 -19.74
N VAL A 235 -23.35 3.79 -18.91
CA VAL A 235 -23.67 3.26 -17.57
C VAL A 235 -22.98 4.10 -16.48
N SER A 236 -23.37 3.92 -15.22
CA SER A 236 -22.76 4.66 -14.09
C SER A 236 -21.34 4.15 -13.81
N GLU A 237 -20.37 5.08 -13.72
CA GLU A 237 -18.96 4.81 -13.36
C GLU A 237 -18.28 3.60 -14.07
N PRO A 238 -18.39 3.46 -15.41
CA PRO A 238 -17.94 2.27 -16.14
C PRO A 238 -16.42 2.07 -16.06
N LEU A 239 -15.67 3.17 -16.03
CA LEU A 239 -14.22 3.13 -15.88
C LEU A 239 -13.82 2.53 -14.53
N MET A 240 -14.47 2.95 -13.44
CA MET A 240 -14.14 2.43 -12.10
C MET A 240 -14.53 0.96 -11.98
N ALA A 241 -15.70 0.57 -12.50
CA ALA A 241 -16.12 -0.82 -12.52
C ALA A 241 -15.12 -1.71 -13.28
N PHE A 242 -14.65 -1.26 -14.45
CA PHE A 242 -13.62 -1.95 -15.22
C PHE A 242 -12.29 -2.06 -14.45
N VAL A 243 -11.84 -0.97 -13.82
CA VAL A 243 -10.58 -0.98 -13.05
C VAL A 243 -10.67 -1.95 -11.88
N VAL A 244 -11.73 -1.88 -11.06
CA VAL A 244 -11.93 -2.76 -9.91
C VAL A 244 -11.98 -4.22 -10.36
N ALA A 245 -12.71 -4.53 -11.43
CA ALA A 245 -12.75 -5.88 -12.01
C ALA A 245 -11.36 -6.35 -12.47
N ALA A 246 -10.60 -5.50 -13.17
CA ALA A 246 -9.25 -5.81 -13.63
C ALA A 246 -8.29 -6.05 -12.45
N VAL A 247 -8.38 -5.24 -11.39
CA VAL A 247 -7.57 -5.39 -10.17
C VAL A 247 -7.86 -6.73 -9.50
N PHE A 248 -9.13 -7.08 -9.32
CA PHE A 248 -9.51 -8.36 -8.71
C PHE A 248 -9.14 -9.57 -9.58
N LEU A 249 -9.28 -9.46 -10.91
CA LEU A 249 -8.83 -10.50 -11.83
C LEU A 249 -7.31 -10.70 -11.78
N TYR A 250 -6.53 -9.62 -11.68
CA TYR A 250 -5.07 -9.72 -11.55
C TYR A 250 -4.66 -10.29 -10.20
N ALA A 251 -5.34 -9.91 -9.12
CA ALA A 251 -5.12 -10.46 -7.79
C ALA A 251 -5.41 -11.98 -7.76
N TRP A 252 -6.57 -12.39 -8.27
CA TRP A 252 -6.95 -13.79 -8.41
C TRP A 252 -5.97 -14.56 -9.29
N ALA A 253 -5.59 -14.01 -10.44
CA ALA A 253 -4.64 -14.66 -11.36
C ALA A 253 -3.24 -14.81 -10.74
N ALA A 254 -2.78 -13.83 -9.95
CA ALA A 254 -1.48 -13.92 -9.29
C ALA A 254 -1.42 -15.11 -8.32
N GLU A 255 -2.44 -15.26 -7.50
CA GLU A 255 -2.49 -16.32 -6.50
C GLU A 255 -2.82 -17.68 -7.11
N TYR A 256 -3.90 -17.75 -7.90
CA TYR A 256 -4.37 -19.00 -8.45
C TYR A 256 -3.49 -19.54 -9.58
N LEU A 257 -3.07 -18.68 -10.53
CA LEU A 257 -2.29 -19.09 -11.70
C LEU A 257 -0.79 -18.98 -11.46
N GLY A 258 -0.34 -17.86 -10.88
CA GLY A 258 1.07 -17.54 -10.68
C GLY A 258 1.70 -18.14 -9.41
N GLY A 259 0.89 -18.47 -8.40
CA GLY A 259 1.39 -18.91 -7.09
C GLY A 259 2.09 -17.79 -6.31
N VAL A 260 1.81 -16.52 -6.60
CA VAL A 260 2.34 -15.35 -5.86
C VAL A 260 1.20 -14.73 -5.06
N ALA A 261 1.48 -14.00 -3.99
CA ALA A 261 0.45 -13.29 -3.23
C ALA A 261 -0.45 -12.42 -4.14
N ALA A 262 -1.77 -12.47 -3.94
CA ALA A 262 -2.77 -11.66 -4.64
C ALA A 262 -2.43 -10.16 -4.64
N ILE A 263 -1.82 -9.71 -3.54
CA ILE A 263 -1.33 -8.35 -3.33
C ILE A 263 -0.36 -7.92 -4.45
N THR A 264 0.57 -8.78 -4.84
CA THR A 264 1.55 -8.50 -5.90
C THR A 264 0.88 -8.43 -7.29
N GLY A 265 -0.18 -9.21 -7.52
CA GLY A 265 -1.02 -9.08 -8.72
C GLY A 265 -1.72 -7.72 -8.82
N SER A 266 -2.33 -7.28 -7.72
CA SER A 266 -2.99 -5.96 -7.64
C SER A 266 -2.02 -4.80 -7.83
N TYR A 267 -0.80 -4.92 -7.29
CA TYR A 267 0.28 -3.96 -7.47
C TYR A 267 0.70 -3.88 -8.94
N LEU A 268 0.89 -5.02 -9.61
CA LEU A 268 1.19 -5.05 -11.04
C LEU A 268 0.10 -4.39 -11.88
N ALA A 269 -1.18 -4.63 -11.56
CA ALA A 269 -2.29 -3.94 -12.22
C ALA A 269 -2.20 -2.41 -12.02
N GLY A 270 -1.89 -1.96 -10.80
CA GLY A 270 -1.68 -0.55 -10.49
C GLY A 270 -0.56 0.08 -11.30
N VAL A 271 0.58 -0.60 -11.38
CA VAL A 271 1.74 -0.18 -12.18
C VAL A 271 1.40 -0.05 -13.68
N LEU A 272 0.54 -0.93 -14.20
CA LEU A 272 0.09 -0.90 -15.59
C LEU A 272 -0.94 0.21 -15.84
N PHE A 273 -1.93 0.37 -14.96
CA PHE A 273 -2.89 1.48 -15.03
C PHE A 273 -2.21 2.85 -14.82
N GLY A 274 -1.16 2.91 -14.01
CA GLY A 274 -0.34 4.10 -13.80
C GLY A 274 0.40 4.59 -15.05
N GLN A 275 0.46 3.81 -16.13
CA GLN A 275 0.99 4.20 -17.44
C GLN A 275 -0.09 4.63 -18.44
N THR A 276 -1.36 4.46 -18.11
CA THR A 276 -2.49 4.79 -19.01
C THR A 276 -2.81 6.28 -18.97
N SER A 277 -3.45 6.79 -20.03
CA SER A 277 -3.94 8.19 -20.06
C SER A 277 -5.03 8.48 -19.02
N PHE A 278 -5.66 7.44 -18.48
CA PHE A 278 -6.75 7.54 -17.51
C PHE A 278 -6.29 7.61 -16.05
N LYS A 279 -4.98 7.53 -15.77
CA LYS A 279 -4.40 7.49 -14.43
C LYS A 279 -5.07 8.44 -13.43
N GLU A 280 -5.15 9.74 -13.75
CA GLU A 280 -5.64 10.75 -12.82
C GLU A 280 -7.12 10.58 -12.48
N ARG A 281 -7.94 10.14 -13.45
CA ARG A 281 -9.36 9.85 -13.21
C ARG A 281 -9.54 8.60 -12.34
N ILE A 282 -8.72 7.59 -12.58
CA ILE A 282 -8.71 6.35 -11.77
C ILE A 282 -8.27 6.65 -10.35
N ASP A 283 -7.21 7.44 -10.20
CA ASP A 283 -6.66 7.85 -8.92
C ASP A 283 -7.69 8.55 -8.04
N ARG A 284 -8.39 9.55 -8.59
CA ARG A 284 -9.46 10.28 -7.89
C ARG A 284 -10.65 9.40 -7.52
N GLY A 285 -10.98 8.39 -8.31
CA GLY A 285 -12.12 7.50 -8.06
C GLY A 285 -11.81 6.39 -7.03
N VAL A 286 -10.61 5.82 -7.07
CA VAL A 286 -10.25 4.69 -6.20
C VAL A 286 -9.86 5.14 -4.80
N HIS A 287 -9.29 6.35 -4.65
CA HIS A 287 -8.83 6.87 -3.36
C HIS A 287 -9.95 6.94 -2.30
N PRO A 288 -11.12 7.56 -2.57
CA PRO A 288 -12.21 7.62 -1.61
C PRO A 288 -12.71 6.23 -1.20
N LEU A 289 -12.85 5.31 -2.16
CA LEU A 289 -13.28 3.93 -1.90
C LEU A 289 -12.30 3.21 -0.96
N THR A 290 -11.01 3.34 -1.25
CA THR A 290 -9.93 2.60 -0.59
C THR A 290 -9.67 3.14 0.82
N TYR A 291 -9.47 4.46 0.96
CA TYR A 291 -9.05 5.07 2.23
C TYR A 291 -10.18 5.40 3.20
N SER A 292 -11.45 5.42 2.74
CA SER A 292 -12.59 5.68 3.63
C SER A 292 -13.09 4.42 4.33
N PHE A 293 -12.88 3.25 3.72
CA PHE A 293 -13.51 2.00 4.17
C PHE A 293 -12.50 0.86 4.29
N PHE A 294 -11.92 0.40 3.19
CA PHE A 294 -11.20 -0.87 3.19
C PHE A 294 -9.82 -0.80 3.86
N VAL A 295 -9.05 0.27 3.65
CA VAL A 295 -7.72 0.44 4.26
C VAL A 295 -7.77 0.53 5.79
N PRO A 296 -8.67 1.33 6.40
CA PRO A 296 -8.89 1.31 7.85
C PRO A 296 -9.16 -0.09 8.41
N VAL A 297 -10.03 -0.85 7.75
CA VAL A 297 -10.37 -2.23 8.16
C VAL A 297 -9.15 -3.13 8.05
N PHE A 298 -8.34 -3.01 6.99
CA PHE A 298 -7.11 -3.77 6.82
C PHE A 298 -6.09 -3.54 7.94
N PHE A 299 -5.73 -2.28 8.22
CA PHE A 299 -4.70 -1.99 9.22
C PHE A 299 -5.13 -2.31 10.65
N ILE A 300 -6.40 -2.06 10.99
CA ILE A 300 -6.92 -2.49 12.29
C ILE A 300 -6.98 -4.00 12.39
N ASN A 301 -7.37 -4.73 11.33
CA ASN A 301 -7.39 -6.19 11.35
C ASN A 301 -6.00 -6.80 11.61
N ILE A 302 -4.92 -6.17 11.13
CA ILE A 302 -3.54 -6.57 11.48
C ILE A 302 -3.34 -6.51 13.00
N GLY A 303 -3.72 -5.40 13.63
CA GLY A 303 -3.60 -5.23 15.08
C GLY A 303 -4.54 -6.15 15.88
N LEU A 304 -5.76 -6.39 15.40
CA LEU A 304 -6.75 -7.24 16.05
C LEU A 304 -6.31 -8.70 16.17
N ARG A 305 -5.46 -9.17 15.25
CA ARG A 305 -4.89 -10.53 15.27
C ARG A 305 -3.69 -10.67 16.19
N ALA A 306 -3.07 -9.55 16.58
CA ALA A 306 -1.92 -9.57 17.46
C ALA A 306 -2.34 -9.81 18.91
N ASP A 307 -1.77 -10.84 19.52
CA ASP A 307 -2.01 -11.20 20.92
C ASP A 307 -0.71 -11.17 21.72
N VAL A 308 -0.50 -10.08 22.46
CA VAL A 308 0.68 -9.89 23.32
C VAL A 308 0.65 -10.85 24.52
N ARG A 309 -0.50 -11.42 24.88
CA ARG A 309 -0.59 -12.33 26.03
C ARG A 309 0.09 -13.67 25.75
N GLN A 310 0.13 -14.09 24.49
CA GLN A 310 0.84 -15.31 24.07
C GLN A 310 2.37 -15.14 24.12
N ILE A 311 2.87 -13.90 24.06
CA ILE A 311 4.31 -13.57 24.13
C ILE A 311 4.84 -13.70 25.57
N ALA A 312 3.98 -13.60 26.59
CA ALA A 312 4.40 -13.55 27.99
C ALA A 312 5.06 -14.86 28.49
N GLY A 313 4.88 -15.98 27.79
CA GLY A 313 5.43 -17.28 28.19
C GLY A 313 6.95 -17.41 27.99
N ASP A 314 7.53 -16.73 26.99
CA ASP A 314 8.94 -16.91 26.61
C ASP A 314 9.58 -15.60 26.10
N LEU A 315 9.46 -14.56 26.92
CA LEU A 315 9.93 -13.21 26.61
C LEU A 315 11.40 -13.13 26.16
N PRO A 316 12.37 -13.90 26.73
CA PRO A 316 13.76 -13.86 26.28
C PRO A 316 13.93 -14.31 24.82
N LEU A 317 13.25 -15.39 24.43
CA LEU A 317 13.27 -15.88 23.05
C LEU A 317 12.67 -14.84 22.10
N VAL A 318 11.51 -14.27 22.45
CA VAL A 318 10.84 -13.28 21.60
C VAL A 318 11.68 -12.03 21.41
N LEU A 319 12.26 -11.48 22.47
CA LEU A 319 13.13 -10.29 22.37
C LEU A 319 14.39 -10.59 21.55
N PHE A 320 14.99 -11.77 21.71
CA PHE A 320 16.16 -12.17 20.96
C PHE A 320 15.84 -12.35 19.47
N VAL A 321 14.77 -13.08 19.15
CA VAL A 321 14.31 -13.30 17.77
C VAL A 321 13.92 -11.97 17.11
N LEU A 322 13.27 -11.06 17.84
CA LEU A 322 12.94 -9.72 17.34
C LEU A 322 14.21 -8.91 17.03
N ALA A 323 15.19 -8.92 17.93
CA ALA A 323 16.47 -8.24 17.71
C ALA A 323 17.19 -8.82 16.48
N VAL A 324 17.23 -10.14 16.36
CA VAL A 324 17.80 -10.85 15.21
C VAL A 324 17.06 -10.52 13.91
N ALA A 325 15.73 -10.46 13.94
CA ALA A 325 14.92 -10.12 12.76
C ALA A 325 15.20 -8.69 12.27
N VAL A 326 15.21 -7.72 13.20
CA VAL A 326 15.44 -6.31 12.88
C VAL A 326 16.87 -6.08 12.40
N LEU A 327 17.86 -6.54 13.18
CA LEU A 327 19.27 -6.40 12.82
C LEU A 327 19.57 -7.16 11.53
N GLY A 328 19.01 -8.35 11.39
CA GLY A 328 19.19 -9.20 10.22
C GLY A 328 18.73 -8.51 8.94
N LYS A 329 17.53 -7.91 8.95
CA LYS A 329 17.05 -7.15 7.78
C LYS A 329 17.82 -5.87 7.55
N VAL A 330 18.10 -5.10 8.59
CA VAL A 330 18.81 -3.81 8.46
C VAL A 330 20.23 -4.04 7.91
N ILE A 331 20.96 -5.01 8.46
CA ILE A 331 22.31 -5.35 8.02
C ILE A 331 22.28 -6.02 6.65
N GLY A 332 21.40 -7.00 6.44
CA GLY A 332 21.28 -7.72 5.16
C GLY A 332 20.96 -6.80 3.99
N CYS A 333 19.85 -6.04 4.10
CA CYS A 333 19.46 -5.11 3.06
C CYS A 333 20.48 -3.97 2.91
N GLY A 334 20.95 -3.40 4.02
CA GLY A 334 21.87 -2.26 4.04
C GLY A 334 23.23 -2.57 3.44
N ALA A 335 23.85 -3.70 3.84
CA ALA A 335 25.16 -4.11 3.34
C ALA A 335 25.12 -4.43 1.84
N CYS A 336 24.12 -5.21 1.40
CA CYS A 336 23.99 -5.57 -0.01
C CYS A 336 23.61 -4.38 -0.90
N ALA A 337 22.78 -3.45 -0.42
CA ALA A 337 22.49 -2.20 -1.12
C ALA A 337 23.73 -1.32 -1.25
N TRP A 338 24.54 -1.21 -0.17
CA TRP A 338 25.77 -0.43 -0.16
C TRP A 338 26.80 -0.98 -1.17
N LEU A 339 27.02 -2.30 -1.18
CA LEU A 339 27.91 -2.97 -2.13
C LEU A 339 27.45 -2.81 -3.59
N SER A 340 26.14 -2.65 -3.83
CA SER A 340 25.56 -2.50 -5.16
C SER A 340 25.63 -1.08 -5.73
N GLY A 341 26.26 -0.14 -5.00
CA GLY A 341 26.51 1.23 -5.45
C GLY A 341 25.56 2.29 -4.86
N PHE A 342 24.76 1.96 -3.84
CA PHE A 342 23.96 2.96 -3.13
C PHE A 342 24.88 3.82 -2.23
N ARG A 343 25.39 4.92 -2.78
CA ARG A 343 26.20 5.88 -2.01
C ARG A 343 25.31 6.69 -1.06
N TYR A 344 25.28 6.28 0.21
CA TYR A 344 24.66 6.95 1.38
C TYR A 344 24.89 8.47 1.46
N ARG A 345 25.96 8.97 0.80
CA ARG A 345 26.37 10.39 0.79
C ARG A 345 25.40 11.35 0.09
N GLU A 346 24.56 10.91 -0.84
CA GLU A 346 23.56 11.80 -1.47
C GLU A 346 22.28 11.96 -0.63
N ALA A 347 21.92 10.93 0.15
CA ALA A 347 20.84 10.96 1.11
C ALA A 347 21.23 11.75 2.37
N LEU A 348 22.48 11.63 2.84
CA LEU A 348 22.98 12.45 3.95
C LEU A 348 23.09 13.95 3.58
N ARG A 349 23.53 14.26 2.36
CA ARG A 349 23.64 15.67 1.89
C ARG A 349 22.28 16.36 1.70
N ARG A 350 21.21 15.60 1.44
CA ARG A 350 19.84 16.13 1.30
C ARG A 350 19.02 16.01 2.58
N GLY A 351 19.23 14.97 3.40
CA GLY A 351 18.47 14.66 4.61
C GLY A 351 19.04 15.26 5.90
N LEU A 352 20.35 15.53 5.99
CA LEU A 352 21.00 16.09 7.18
C LEU A 352 21.09 17.62 7.16
N ARG A 353 20.13 18.30 6.50
CA ARG A 353 19.82 19.70 6.82
C ARG A 353 18.79 19.69 7.94
N PRO A 354 19.18 19.87 9.22
CA PRO A 354 18.25 19.90 10.36
C PRO A 354 17.16 20.99 10.26
N GLY A 355 17.18 21.88 9.25
CA GLY A 355 16.09 22.82 8.95
C GLY A 355 15.01 22.32 7.97
N ALA A 356 15.25 21.29 7.16
CA ALA A 356 14.31 20.90 6.09
C ALA A 356 13.06 20.17 6.60
N TRP A 357 13.21 19.35 7.64
CA TRP A 357 12.10 18.69 8.34
C TRP A 357 11.22 19.70 9.07
N HIS A 358 11.83 20.64 9.79
CA HIS A 358 11.09 21.59 10.60
C HIS A 358 10.32 22.61 9.75
N HIS A 359 10.84 23.00 8.57
CA HIS A 359 10.17 23.93 7.67
C HIS A 359 9.02 23.27 6.87
N ARG A 360 9.14 21.97 6.54
CA ARG A 360 8.11 21.23 5.79
C ARG A 360 6.95 20.78 6.69
N CYS A 361 7.20 20.43 7.95
CA CYS A 361 6.14 20.19 8.94
C CYS A 361 5.37 21.47 9.29
N ARG A 362 6.05 22.64 9.33
CA ARG A 362 5.39 23.92 9.65
C ARG A 362 4.47 24.42 8.54
N HIS A 363 4.80 24.14 7.28
CA HIS A 363 3.91 24.44 6.14
C HIS A 363 2.69 23.52 6.10
N LEU A 364 2.88 22.22 6.35
CA LEU A 364 1.78 21.24 6.36
C LEU A 364 0.81 21.42 7.55
N LEU A 365 1.29 21.94 8.68
CA LEU A 365 0.44 22.27 9.84
C LEU A 365 -0.17 23.67 9.76
N GLY A 366 0.33 24.55 8.88
CA GLY A 366 -0.19 25.92 8.70
C GLY A 366 -1.33 26.01 7.68
N ASP A 367 -1.31 25.19 6.63
CA ASP A 367 -2.28 25.25 5.54
C ASP A 367 -3.57 24.44 5.81
N GLY A 368 -3.58 23.56 6.82
CA GLY A 368 -4.76 22.78 7.22
C GLY A 368 -5.80 23.54 8.05
N ALA A 369 -5.55 24.82 8.39
CA ALA A 369 -6.44 25.65 9.21
C ALA A 369 -7.17 26.75 8.42
N ARG A 370 -7.00 26.83 7.10
CA ARG A 370 -7.82 27.70 6.24
C ARG A 370 -8.71 26.83 5.38
N GLY A 371 -9.98 26.72 5.79
CA GLY A 371 -11.03 26.23 4.90
C GLY A 371 -11.12 27.10 3.64
N PRO A 372 -11.80 26.65 2.60
CA PRO A 372 -12.02 27.46 1.41
C PRO A 372 -12.95 28.62 1.79
N ASP A 373 -12.36 29.80 2.03
CA ASP A 373 -13.14 31.03 2.13
C ASP A 373 -13.78 31.30 0.77
N HIS A 374 -15.11 31.19 0.76
CA HIS A 374 -15.95 31.89 -0.18
C HIS A 374 -15.62 33.38 -0.09
N HIS A 375 -15.02 33.93 -1.14
CA HIS A 375 -15.10 35.36 -1.39
C HIS A 375 -15.43 35.59 -2.86
N ASP A 376 -16.72 35.86 -3.08
CA ASP A 376 -17.18 36.63 -4.21
C ASP A 376 -16.59 38.05 -4.17
N ASP A 377 -16.36 38.54 -5.39
CA ASP A 377 -16.49 39.90 -5.88
C ASP A 377 -15.33 40.93 -5.86
N HIS A 378 -15.15 41.45 -7.08
CA HIS A 378 -14.57 42.75 -7.48
C HIS A 378 -13.05 42.96 -7.42
N ALA A 379 -12.33 42.46 -8.43
CA ALA A 379 -11.08 43.08 -8.89
C ALA A 379 -10.83 42.83 -10.39
N GLY A 380 -11.83 43.13 -11.22
CA GLY A 380 -11.73 43.10 -12.68
C GLY A 380 -11.94 44.49 -13.29
N LEU A 381 -11.22 45.52 -12.83
CA LEU A 381 -11.32 46.90 -13.36
C LEU A 381 -10.04 47.73 -13.12
N ALA A 382 -8.86 47.16 -13.38
CA ALA A 382 -7.61 47.92 -13.31
C ALA A 382 -6.54 47.38 -14.28
N ALA A 383 -6.88 47.29 -15.56
CA ALA A 383 -5.89 47.11 -16.62
C ALA A 383 -6.33 47.92 -17.83
N LEU A 384 -5.91 49.18 -17.90
CA LEU A 384 -5.79 50.02 -19.11
C LEU A 384 -5.35 51.44 -18.70
N ARG A 385 -4.10 51.64 -18.30
CA ARG A 385 -3.44 52.96 -18.33
C ARG A 385 -1.92 52.81 -18.56
N HIS A 386 -1.40 53.72 -19.40
CA HIS A 386 -0.05 53.86 -20.00
C HIS A 386 0.12 53.13 -21.35
N SER A 387 0.38 53.77 -22.49
CA SER A 387 0.78 55.13 -22.92
C SER A 387 0.67 55.19 -24.47
N PRO A 388 0.98 56.28 -25.23
CA PRO A 388 1.21 57.69 -24.88
C PRO A 388 0.34 58.69 -25.67
N GLY A 389 0.38 59.96 -25.28
CA GLY A 389 -0.28 61.07 -25.99
C GLY A 389 0.51 61.58 -27.20
N ALA A 390 -0.22 61.89 -28.26
CA ALA A 390 0.09 62.90 -29.27
C ALA A 390 -1.19 63.16 -30.09
N GLY A 391 -1.48 64.42 -30.40
CA GLY A 391 -2.51 64.78 -31.39
C GLY A 391 -3.69 65.55 -30.81
N GLY A 392 -3.56 66.86 -30.75
CA GLY A 392 -4.70 67.74 -30.56
C GLY A 392 -5.48 67.94 -31.87
N ARG A 393 -6.75 68.34 -31.64
CA ARG A 393 -7.63 69.14 -32.48
C ARG A 393 -8.55 68.44 -33.49
N ASP A 394 -9.81 68.87 -33.34
CA ASP A 394 -10.88 69.02 -34.33
C ASP A 394 -11.54 67.74 -34.82
N ALA A 395 -12.85 67.64 -35.05
CA ALA A 395 -14.05 68.44 -34.82
C ALA A 395 -15.23 67.56 -35.29
N GLY A 396 -16.46 67.85 -34.87
CA GLY A 396 -17.68 67.34 -35.50
C GLY A 396 -18.30 66.12 -34.79
N ALA A 397 -19.29 66.30 -33.93
CA ALA A 397 -20.70 66.44 -34.30
C ALA A 397 -21.30 65.16 -34.90
N PHE A 398 -22.07 64.39 -34.11
CA PHE A 398 -23.47 64.12 -34.43
C PHE A 398 -24.26 63.58 -33.23
N ARG A 399 -25.45 64.17 -33.06
CA ARG A 399 -26.49 63.92 -32.05
C ARG A 399 -27.18 62.56 -32.29
N VAL A 400 -27.42 61.80 -31.22
CA VAL A 400 -28.73 61.55 -30.56
C VAL A 400 -29.76 60.77 -31.40
N GLY A 401 -30.19 59.63 -30.85
CA GLY A 401 -31.62 59.39 -30.67
C GLY A 401 -32.23 58.16 -31.35
N GLY A 402 -32.50 57.13 -30.54
CA GLY A 402 -33.81 56.46 -30.49
C GLY A 402 -34.16 55.42 -31.58
N PRO A 403 -34.69 54.23 -31.20
CA PRO A 403 -35.20 53.24 -32.13
C PRO A 403 -36.66 53.59 -32.54
N PRO A 404 -37.22 52.96 -33.59
CA PRO A 404 -38.17 51.89 -33.30
C PRO A 404 -38.33 50.81 -34.40
N GLY A 405 -38.91 49.68 -34.00
CA GLY A 405 -40.02 49.04 -34.71
C GLY A 405 -39.71 48.15 -35.92
N ALA A 406 -39.86 46.83 -35.72
CA ALA A 406 -40.45 45.93 -36.72
C ALA A 406 -41.91 46.37 -37.00
N PRO A 407 -42.57 46.06 -38.15
CA PRO A 407 -42.69 44.71 -38.72
C PRO A 407 -42.71 44.64 -40.28
N GLY A 408 -42.63 43.41 -40.81
CA GLY A 408 -42.82 43.09 -42.22
C GLY A 408 -42.42 41.65 -42.52
#